data_AF-A0A844U478-F1
#
_entry.id   AF-A0A844U478-F1
#
_cell.length_a   1.000
_cell.length_b   1.000
_cell.length_c   1.000
_cell.angle_alpha   90.00
_cell.angle_beta   90.00
_cell.angle_gamma   90.00
#
_symmetry.space_group_name_H-M   'P 1'
#
loop_
_entity.id
_entity.type
_entity.pdbx_description
1 polymer ?
#
loop_
_entity_poly.entity_id
_entity_poly.type
_entity_poly.pdbx_seq_one_letter_code
_entity_poly.pdbx_strand_id
1 'polypeptide(L)' 'MKHPNHRVTELPKEELEKEISTWTREQLINWLSWNDPNGVYKDEDSLDEFGNIMTIEEGREIMLRQIEEGRE' A
#
# COMPACT_ATOMS: atom_id res chain seq x y z
N MET A 1 -1.14 10.43 18.30
CA MET A 1 -2.04 9.29 17.99
C MET A 1 -1.35 8.47 16.91
N LYS A 2 -1.19 7.15 17.09
CA LYS A 2 -0.74 6.28 15.98
C LYS A 2 -1.81 6.34 14.88
N HIS A 3 -1.42 6.62 13.65
CA HIS A 3 -2.36 6.57 12.51
C HIS A 3 -2.93 5.15 12.42
N PRO A 4 -4.23 4.94 12.09
CA PRO A 4 -4.81 3.59 11.98
C PRO A 4 -3.98 2.64 11.09
N ASN A 5 -3.32 3.21 10.08
CA ASN A 5 -2.42 2.53 9.13
C ASN A 5 -1.16 1.94 9.76
N HIS A 6 -0.75 2.35 10.97
CA HIS A 6 0.40 1.76 11.67
C HIS A 6 0.11 0.34 12.19
N ARG A 7 -1.17 -0.04 12.35
CA ARG A 7 -1.50 -1.37 12.87
C ARG A 7 -1.04 -2.47 11.92
N VAL A 8 -1.17 -2.27 10.61
CA VAL A 8 -0.80 -3.29 9.62
C VAL A 8 0.71 -3.53 9.54
N THR A 9 1.54 -2.52 9.82
CA THR A 9 3.00 -2.69 9.83
C THR A 9 3.48 -3.64 10.93
N GLU A 10 2.69 -3.79 12.00
CA GLU A 10 3.01 -4.62 13.17
C GLU A 10 2.47 -6.07 13.06
N LEU A 11 1.66 -6.41 12.03
CA LEU A 11 1.07 -7.74 11.89
C LEU A 11 2.09 -8.81 11.45
N PRO A 12 2.02 -10.06 11.95
CA PRO A 12 2.77 -11.19 11.39
C PRO A 12 2.48 -11.38 9.90
N LYS A 13 3.45 -11.88 9.12
CA LYS A 13 3.35 -11.99 7.65
C LYS A 13 2.04 -12.66 7.17
N GLU A 14 1.66 -13.80 7.74
CA GLU A 14 0.44 -14.51 7.35
C GLU A 14 -0.85 -13.75 7.69
N GLU A 15 -0.86 -12.96 8.76
CA GLU A 15 -2.00 -12.11 9.13
C GLU A 15 -2.06 -10.86 8.26
N LEU A 16 -0.90 -10.30 7.93
CA LEU A 16 -0.76 -9.16 7.03
C LEU A 16 -1.31 -9.48 5.64
N GLU A 17 -0.88 -10.61 5.05
CA GLU A 17 -1.37 -11.04 3.74
C GLU A 17 -2.89 -11.24 3.74
N LYS A 18 -3.45 -11.84 4.79
CA LYS A 18 -4.90 -12.00 4.95
C LYS A 18 -5.61 -10.65 5.06
N GLU A 19 -5.11 -9.75 5.89
CA GLU A 19 -5.69 -8.42 6.08
C GLU A 19 -5.71 -7.63 4.77
N ILE A 20 -4.56 -7.49 4.10
CA ILE A 20 -4.43 -6.75 2.84
C ILE A 20 -5.27 -7.41 1.72
N SER A 21 -5.46 -8.73 1.74
CA SER A 21 -6.33 -9.41 0.77
C SER A 21 -7.80 -8.96 0.84
N THR A 22 -8.23 -8.38 1.96
CA THR A 22 -9.59 -7.83 2.14
C THR A 22 -9.72 -6.37 1.73
N TRP A 23 -8.60 -5.68 1.52
CA TRP A 23 -8.60 -4.26 1.21
C TRP A 23 -8.99 -3.97 -0.23
N THR A 24 -9.69 -2.86 -0.42
CA THR A 24 -9.97 -2.29 -1.73
C THR A 24 -8.74 -1.59 -2.29
N ARG A 25 -8.73 -1.36 -3.61
CA ARG A 25 -7.69 -0.60 -4.29
C ARG A 25 -7.51 0.82 -3.70
N GLU A 26 -8.60 1.47 -3.33
CA GLU A 26 -8.57 2.80 -2.70
C GLU A 26 -7.92 2.76 -1.31
N GLN A 27 -8.18 1.72 -0.51
CA GLN A 27 -7.51 1.55 0.79
C GLN A 27 -6.01 1.34 0.62
N LEU A 28 -5.59 0.57 -0.39
CA LEU A 28 -4.18 0.38 -0.73
C LEU A 28 -3.52 1.71 -1.14
N ILE A 29 -4.13 2.46 -2.06
CA ILE A 29 -3.63 3.77 -2.50
C ILE A 29 -3.48 4.73 -1.32
N ASN A 30 -4.49 4.79 -0.44
CA ASN A 30 -4.46 5.65 0.74
C ASN A 30 -3.35 5.28 1.72
N TRP A 31 -3.11 3.98 1.93
CA TRP A 31 -2.03 3.52 2.78
C TRP A 31 -0.66 3.80 2.16
N LEU A 32 -0.48 3.47 0.87
CA LEU A 32 0.76 3.69 0.14
C LEU A 32 1.12 5.19 0.10
N SER A 33 0.16 6.06 -0.19
CA SER A 33 0.37 7.52 -0.20
C SER A 33 0.69 8.08 1.19
N TRP A 34 0.22 7.42 2.25
CA TRP A 34 0.58 7.78 3.63
C TRP A 34 1.98 7.29 4.01
N ASN A 35 2.35 6.09 3.57
CA ASN A 35 3.64 5.46 3.88
C ASN A 35 4.80 6.07 3.08
N ASP A 36 4.59 6.33 1.79
CA ASP A 36 5.51 7.01 0.90
C ASP A 36 4.81 8.22 0.24
N PRO A 37 4.93 9.42 0.84
CA PRO A 37 4.32 10.64 0.31
C PRO A 37 4.87 11.08 -1.05
N ASN A 38 6.01 10.54 -1.49
CA ASN A 38 6.59 10.84 -2.80
C ASN A 38 6.20 9.79 -3.86
N GLY A 39 5.51 8.72 -3.47
CA GLY A 39 5.07 7.68 -4.37
C GLY A 39 3.84 8.08 -5.18
N VAL A 40 3.76 7.54 -6.40
CA VAL A 40 2.74 7.88 -7.39
C VAL A 40 1.75 6.72 -7.49
N TYR A 41 0.73 6.77 -6.63
CA TYR A 41 -0.24 5.68 -6.47
C TYR A 41 -1.66 6.03 -6.90
N LYS A 42 -2.01 7.32 -6.93
CA LYS A 42 -3.34 7.75 -7.34
C LYS A 42 -3.48 7.60 -8.85
N ASP A 43 -4.68 7.25 -9.29
CA ASP A 43 -4.96 7.01 -10.71
C ASP A 43 -4.61 8.22 -11.59
N GLU A 44 -4.95 9.43 -11.15
CA GLU A 44 -4.68 10.67 -11.90
C GLU A 44 -3.17 10.89 -12.08
N ASP A 45 -2.40 10.81 -10.99
CA ASP A 45 -0.95 11.00 -11.02
C ASP A 45 -0.26 9.88 -11.83
N SER A 46 -0.72 8.64 -11.68
CA SER A 46 -0.18 7.46 -12.37
C SER A 46 -0.47 7.50 -13.87
N LEU A 47 -1.65 7.95 -14.29
CA LEU A 47 -2.00 8.13 -15.69
C LEU A 47 -1.18 9.25 -16.34
N ASP A 48 -0.95 10.36 -15.62
CA ASP A 48 -0.15 11.49 -16.14
C ASP A 48 1.34 11.12 -16.28
N GLU A 49 1.90 10.38 -15.31
CA GLU A 49 3.32 10.02 -15.33
C GLU A 49 3.64 8.79 -16.18
N PHE A 50 2.81 7.75 -16.12
CA PHE A 50 3.11 6.43 -16.69
C PHE A 50 2.09 5.96 -17.73
N GLY A 51 0.94 6.60 -17.85
CA GLY A 51 -0.12 6.21 -18.80
C GLY A 51 -0.86 4.93 -18.42
N ASN A 52 -0.74 4.48 -17.17
CA ASN A 52 -1.46 3.34 -16.61
C ASN A 52 -1.95 3.65 -15.19
N ILE A 53 -2.74 2.73 -14.62
CA ILE A 53 -3.17 2.78 -13.23
C ILE A 53 -2.66 1.54 -12.51
N MET A 54 -2.34 1.69 -11.23
CA MET A 54 -2.00 0.57 -10.37
C MET A 54 -3.21 -0.37 -10.24
N THR A 55 -2.99 -1.66 -10.45
CA THR A 55 -3.96 -2.74 -10.20
C THR A 55 -4.05 -3.06 -8.70
N ILE A 56 -5.05 -3.86 -8.32
CA ILE A 56 -5.18 -4.27 -6.90
C ILE A 56 -4.06 -5.23 -6.51
N GLU A 57 -3.62 -6.11 -7.42
CA GLU A 57 -2.52 -7.04 -7.20
C GLU A 57 -1.19 -6.29 -7.02
N GLU A 58 -0.86 -5.35 -7.90
CA GLU A 58 0.34 -4.51 -7.77
C GLU A 58 0.34 -3.72 -6.47
N GLY A 59 -0.80 -3.13 -6.09
CA GLY A 59 -0.91 -2.39 -4.83
C GLY A 59 -0.63 -3.25 -3.59
N ARG A 60 -1.05 -4.53 -3.62
CA ARG A 60 -0.75 -5.49 -2.55
C ARG A 60 0.73 -5.83 -2.49
N GLU A 61 1.34 -6.11 -3.64
CA GLU A 61 2.76 -6.45 -3.74
C GLU A 61 3.65 -5.30 -3.28
N ILE A 62 3.37 -4.07 -3.73
CA ILE A 62 4.11 -2.86 -3.32
C ILE A 62 4.01 -2.65 -1.82
N MET A 63 2.80 -2.74 -1.26
CA MET A 63 2.56 -2.56 0.17
C MET A 63 3.28 -3.62 1.01
N LEU A 64 3.21 -4.90 0.63
CA LEU A 64 3.92 -5.98 1.31
C LEU A 64 5.43 -5.75 1.31
N ARG A 65 6.00 -5.38 0.16
CA ARG A 65 7.42 -5.08 0.03
C ARG A 65 7.85 -3.91 0.93
N GLN A 66 7.13 -2.79 0.91
CA GLN A 66 7.47 -1.62 1.75
C GLN A 66 7.42 -1.93 3.25
N ILE A 67 6.46 -2.77 3.68
CA ILE A 67 6.37 -3.19 5.09
C ILE A 67 7.53 -4.12 5.45
N GLU A 68 7.93 -5.03 4.55
CA GLU A 68 9.06 -5.93 4.76
C GLU A 68 10.39 -5.17 4.84
N GLU A 69 10.63 -4.24 3.90
CA GLU A 69 11.81 -3.37 3.88
C GLU A 69 11.89 -2.47 5.14
N GLY A 70 10.76 -2.02 5.69
CA GLY A 70 10.72 -1.21 6.91
C GLY A 70 10.97 -1.98 8.22
N ARG A 71 11.08 -3.32 8.18
CA ARG A 71 11.33 -4.18 9.35
C ARG A 71 12.80 -4.55 9.55
N GLU A 72 13.63 -4.36 8.52
CA GLU A 72 15.08 -4.61 8.56
C GLU A 72 15.84 -3.44 9.20
#